data_AF-A0A9E2ERK7-F1
#
_entry.id   AF-A0A9E2ERK7-F1
#
_cell.length_a   1.000
_cell.length_b   1.000
_cell.length_c   1.000
_cell.angle_alpha   90.00
_cell.angle_beta   90.00
_cell.angle_gamma   90.00
#
_symmetry.space_group_name_H-M   'P 1'
#
loop_
_entity.id
_entity.type
_entity.pdbx_description
1 polymer ?
#
loop_
_entity_poly.entity_id
_entity_poly.type
_entity_poly.pdbx_seq_one_letter_code
_entity_poly.pdbx_strand_id
1 'polypeptide(L)'
;MQLPATFEDLISEANRLDLYDKLVKQLNKDLLLSNIDLQFDPDIIPTSLRYLMHETVYGLIQEKFADYLNLLYIVDVPEHKVKQLDGSDVLRLSEAVTLLILQREWQKVWYKSKYS
;
A
#
# COMPACT_ATOMS: atom_id res chain seq x y z
N MET A 1 -9.70 -11.91 -8.96
CA MET A 1 -9.59 -10.69 -9.80
C MET A 1 -8.23 -10.65 -10.48
N GLN A 2 -8.08 -9.92 -11.57
CA GLN A 2 -6.76 -9.50 -12.05
C GLN A 2 -6.31 -8.30 -11.21
N LEU A 3 -5.06 -8.30 -10.73
CA LEU A 3 -4.52 -7.18 -9.96
C LEU A 3 -4.10 -6.06 -10.92
N PRO A 4 -4.44 -4.79 -10.62
CA PRO A 4 -3.98 -3.64 -11.40
C PRO A 4 -2.45 -3.60 -11.46
N ALA A 5 -1.89 -3.41 -12.66
CA ALA A 5 -0.44 -3.39 -12.87
C ALA A 5 0.19 -2.08 -12.41
N THR A 6 -0.55 -0.97 -12.48
CA THR A 6 -0.08 0.37 -12.14
C THR A 6 -0.92 1.01 -11.03
N PHE A 7 -0.40 2.08 -10.45
CA PHE A 7 -1.13 2.87 -9.46
C PHE A 7 -2.38 3.50 -10.08
N GLU A 8 -2.25 4.02 -11.29
CA GLU A 8 -3.31 4.68 -12.05
C GLU A 8 -4.47 3.71 -12.34
N ASP A 9 -4.15 2.48 -12.75
CA ASP A 9 -5.15 1.43 -12.97
C ASP A 9 -5.89 1.09 -11.67
N LEU A 10 -5.16 0.98 -10.56
CA LEU A 10 -5.72 0.68 -9.25
C LEU A 10 -6.70 1.75 -8.80
N ILE A 11 -6.30 3.02 -8.89
CA ILE A 11 -7.13 4.17 -8.51
C ILE A 11 -8.33 4.30 -9.44
N SER A 12 -8.14 4.09 -10.75
CA SER A 12 -9.24 4.11 -11.71
C SER A 12 -10.28 3.05 -11.38
N GLU A 13 -9.85 1.82 -11.08
CA GLU A 13 -10.78 0.74 -10.73
C GLU A 13 -11.47 0.98 -9.37
N ALA A 14 -10.73 1.44 -8.36
CA ALA A 14 -11.26 1.75 -7.04
C ALA A 14 -12.34 2.84 -7.11
N ASN A 15 -12.11 3.91 -7.87
CA ASN A 15 -13.10 4.96 -8.08
C ASN A 15 -14.30 4.48 -8.91
N ARG A 16 -14.06 3.71 -9.97
CA ARG A 16 -15.13 3.15 -10.81
C ARG A 16 -16.08 2.25 -10.02
N LEU A 17 -15.58 1.57 -8.99
CA LEU A 17 -16.35 0.70 -8.12
C LEU A 17 -16.89 1.41 -6.86
N ASP A 18 -16.60 2.70 -6.67
CA ASP A 18 -16.94 3.47 -5.47
C ASP A 18 -16.40 2.80 -4.18
N LEU A 19 -15.12 2.40 -4.23
CA LEU A 19 -14.42 1.70 -3.14
C LEU A 19 -13.13 2.41 -2.70
N TYR A 20 -12.85 3.61 -3.21
CA TYR A 20 -11.64 4.34 -2.86
C TYR A 20 -11.60 4.69 -1.36
N ASP A 21 -12.71 5.15 -0.78
CA ASP A 21 -12.81 5.42 0.66
C ASP A 21 -12.49 4.16 1.50
N LYS A 22 -12.94 2.99 1.04
CA LYS A 22 -12.69 1.70 1.70
C LYS A 22 -11.23 1.28 1.56
N LEU A 23 -10.59 1.55 0.43
CA LEU A 23 -9.15 1.37 0.24
C LEU A 23 -8.37 2.19 1.27
N VAL A 24 -8.68 3.48 1.40
CA VAL A 24 -8.02 4.36 2.37
C VAL A 24 -8.27 3.90 3.81
N LYS A 25 -9.49 3.53 4.16
CA LYS A 25 -9.83 3.01 5.50
C LYS A 25 -9.09 1.72 5.83
N GLN A 26 -8.99 0.81 4.86
CA GLN A 26 -8.30 -0.46 5.03
C GLN A 26 -6.78 -0.25 5.16
N LEU A 27 -6.20 0.67 4.38
CA LEU A 27 -4.81 1.09 4.51
C LEU A 27 -4.51 1.70 5.89
N ASN A 28 -5.34 2.63 6.36
CA ASN A 28 -5.20 3.24 7.70
C ASN A 28 -5.24 2.20 8.82
N LYS A 29 -6.13 1.22 8.71
CA LYS A 29 -6.23 0.12 9.68
C LYS A 29 -4.91 -0.64 9.76
N ASP A 30 -4.34 -1.00 8.62
CA ASP A 30 -3.15 -1.85 8.57
C ASP A 30 -1.88 -1.06 8.94
N LEU A 31 -1.81 0.25 8.63
CA LEU A 31 -0.77 1.14 9.14
C LEU A 31 -0.79 1.24 10.67
N LEU A 32 -1.97 1.43 11.27
CA LEU A 32 -2.14 1.49 12.72
C LEU A 32 -1.73 0.16 13.39
N LEU A 33 -2.14 -0.98 12.82
CA LEU A 33 -1.72 -2.31 13.30
C LEU A 33 -0.21 -2.55 13.16
N SER A 34 0.42 -1.87 12.22
CA SER A 34 1.87 -1.92 12.00
C SER A 34 2.66 -0.96 12.89
N ASN A 35 1.98 -0.24 13.80
CA ASN A 35 2.56 0.80 14.66
C ASN A 35 3.16 1.99 13.87
N ILE A 36 2.60 2.31 12.71
CA ILE A 36 3.00 3.47 11.91
C ILE A 36 2.05 4.62 12.22
N ASP A 37 2.62 5.73 12.69
CA ASP A 37 1.90 6.97 12.99
C ASP A 37 1.61 7.77 11.69
N LEU A 38 0.77 7.19 10.84
CA LEU A 38 0.29 7.79 9.60
C LEU A 38 -1.19 7.46 9.43
N GLN A 39 -2.00 8.48 9.22
CA GLN A 39 -3.42 8.34 8.97
C GLN A 39 -3.83 9.27 7.83
N PHE A 40 -4.51 8.71 6.85
CA PHE A 40 -5.05 9.42 5.71
C PHE A 40 -6.50 9.82 5.93
N ASP A 41 -6.88 10.99 5.43
CA ASP A 41 -8.27 11.35 5.25
C ASP A 41 -8.91 10.45 4.17
N PRO A 42 -10.13 9.92 4.37
CA PRO A 42 -10.83 9.13 3.35
C PRO A 42 -10.95 9.81 1.98
N ASP A 43 -10.99 11.15 1.94
CA ASP A 43 -11.11 11.96 0.73
C ASP A 43 -9.74 12.45 0.21
N ILE A 44 -8.64 11.88 0.70
CA ILE A 44 -7.29 12.23 0.24
C ILE A 44 -7.14 12.06 -1.27
N ILE A 45 -6.51 13.05 -1.91
CA ILE A 45 -6.21 12.99 -3.34
C ILE A 45 -5.25 11.82 -3.61
N PRO A 46 -5.51 10.96 -4.62
CA PRO A 46 -4.69 9.77 -4.89
C PRO A 46 -3.19 10.06 -5.04
N THR A 47 -2.81 11.16 -5.70
CA THR A 47 -1.40 11.54 -5.86
C THR A 47 -0.74 11.85 -4.52
N SER A 48 -1.45 12.52 -3.60
CA SER A 48 -0.97 12.78 -2.24
C SER A 48 -0.84 11.49 -1.43
N LEU A 49 -1.80 10.57 -1.55
CA LEU A 49 -1.70 9.25 -0.92
C LEU A 49 -0.48 8.49 -1.41
N ARG A 50 -0.25 8.44 -2.72
CA ARG A 50 0.92 7.78 -3.32
C ARG A 50 2.22 8.38 -2.80
N TYR A 51 2.32 9.71 -2.81
CA TYR A 51 3.50 10.43 -2.37
C TYR A 51 3.81 10.16 -0.89
N LEU A 52 2.84 10.36 0.00
CA LEU A 52 3.02 10.15 1.44
C LEU A 52 3.33 8.68 1.79
N MET A 53 2.68 7.73 1.11
CA MET A 53 3.00 6.31 1.27
C MET A 53 4.42 6.00 0.82
N HIS A 54 4.87 6.57 -0.29
CA HIS A 54 6.23 6.37 -0.80
C HIS A 54 7.28 6.94 0.16
N GLU A 55 7.09 8.17 0.64
CA GLU A 55 7.98 8.78 1.64
C GLU A 55 8.02 7.96 2.93
N THR A 56 6.87 7.48 3.39
CA THR A 56 6.78 6.66 4.60
C THR A 56 7.54 5.35 4.44
N VAL A 57 7.31 4.62 3.35
CA VAL A 57 8.02 3.35 3.10
C VAL A 57 9.52 3.60 2.95
N TYR A 58 9.92 4.67 2.27
CA TYR A 58 11.32 5.06 2.15
C TYR A 58 11.97 5.29 3.53
N GLY A 59 11.33 6.09 4.38
CA GLY A 59 11.80 6.35 5.75
C GLY A 59 11.85 5.08 6.61
N LEU A 60 10.85 4.21 6.49
CA LEU A 60 10.83 2.94 7.22
C LEU A 60 11.99 2.02 6.80
N ILE A 61 12.31 1.94 5.50
CA ILE A 61 13.44 1.13 5.02
C ILE A 61 14.77 1.66 5.56
N GLN A 62 14.95 2.99 5.56
CA GLN A 62 16.21 3.63 5.97
C GLN A 62 16.43 3.66 7.48
N GLU A 63 15.38 4.01 8.24
CA GLU A 63 15.51 4.40 9.64
C GLU A 63 14.82 3.44 10.61
N LYS A 64 13.82 2.68 10.15
CA LYS A 64 12.96 1.84 11.00
C LYS A 64 12.67 0.48 10.35
N PHE A 65 13.73 -0.26 10.01
CA PHE A 65 13.62 -1.51 9.25
C PHE A 65 12.73 -2.57 9.92
N ALA A 66 12.68 -2.61 11.25
CA ALA A 66 11.78 -3.52 11.97
C ALA A 66 10.29 -3.18 11.72
N ASP A 67 9.94 -1.90 11.74
CA ASP A 67 8.58 -1.42 11.46
C ASP A 67 8.21 -1.64 9.98
N TYR A 68 9.19 -1.51 9.07
CA TYR A 68 9.03 -1.88 7.66
C TYR A 68 8.64 -3.36 7.50
N LEU A 69 9.38 -4.28 8.13
CA LEU A 69 9.06 -5.71 8.08
C LEU A 69 7.69 -6.01 8.70
N ASN A 70 7.35 -5.34 9.80
CA ASN A 70 6.04 -5.46 10.43
C ASN A 70 4.92 -5.01 9.49
N LEU A 71 5.09 -3.88 8.78
CA LEU A 71 4.15 -3.40 7.79
C LEU A 71 3.90 -4.43 6.68
N LEU A 72 4.97 -4.97 6.09
CA LEU A 72 4.85 -5.98 5.05
C LEU A 72 4.07 -7.22 5.53
N TYR A 73 4.32 -7.63 6.77
CA TYR A 73 3.64 -8.76 7.39
C TYR A 73 2.14 -8.51 7.60
N ILE A 74 1.77 -7.37 8.19
CA ILE A 74 0.36 -7.01 8.44
C ILE A 74 -0.42 -6.81 7.13
N VAL A 75 0.20 -6.17 6.15
CA VAL A 75 -0.37 -5.97 4.80
C VAL A 75 -0.48 -7.31 4.04
N ASP A 76 0.28 -8.32 4.47
CA ASP A 76 0.44 -9.62 3.80
C ASP A 76 1.06 -9.47 2.40
N VAL A 77 2.12 -8.66 2.31
CA VAL A 77 2.94 -8.54 1.09
C VAL A 77 3.81 -9.79 0.95
N PRO A 78 3.75 -10.53 -0.19
CA PRO A 78 4.56 -11.73 -0.35
C PRO A 78 6.06 -11.41 -0.37
N GLU A 79 6.80 -11.99 0.56
CA GLU A 79 8.25 -11.78 0.72
C GLU A 79 9.03 -12.07 -0.58
N HIS A 80 8.64 -13.10 -1.32
CA HIS A 80 9.27 -13.45 -2.60
C HIS A 80 9.17 -12.34 -3.64
N LYS A 81 8.12 -11.51 -3.63
CA LYS A 81 8.00 -10.36 -4.54
C LYS A 81 8.97 -9.26 -4.15
N VAL A 82 9.10 -8.99 -2.85
CA VAL A 82 10.03 -7.97 -2.33
C VAL A 82 11.48 -8.37 -2.63
N LYS A 83 11.84 -9.66 -2.46
CA LYS A 83 13.18 -10.18 -2.76
C LYS A 83 13.58 -10.12 -4.23
N GLN A 84 12.62 -10.01 -5.15
CA GLN A 84 12.89 -9.85 -6.58
C GLN A 84 13.16 -8.39 -6.99
N LEU A 85 12.89 -7.44 -6.10
CA LEU A 85 13.16 -6.03 -6.34
C LEU A 85 14.65 -5.75 -6.19
N ASP A 86 15.14 -4.81 -6.98
CA ASP A 86 16.51 -4.30 -6.84
C ASP A 86 16.61 -3.46 -5.56
N GLY A 87 17.41 -3.94 -4.61
CA GLY A 87 17.67 -3.27 -3.34
C GLY A 87 18.83 -2.27 -3.37
N SER A 88 19.50 -2.09 -4.53
CA SER A 88 20.65 -1.17 -4.63
C SER A 88 20.25 0.31 -4.62
N ASP A 89 19.01 0.62 -5.02
CA ASP A 89 18.42 1.96 -5.00
C ASP A 89 17.19 1.96 -4.10
N VAL A 90 17.36 2.47 -2.88
CA VAL A 90 16.29 2.49 -1.87
C VAL A 90 15.08 3.33 -2.30
N LEU A 91 15.29 4.38 -3.11
CA LEU A 91 14.20 5.22 -3.60
C LEU A 91 13.29 4.46 -4.57
N ARG A 92 13.90 3.69 -5.48
CA ARG A 92 13.16 2.82 -6.40
C ARG A 92 12.54 1.62 -5.68
N LEU A 93 13.27 1.05 -4.72
CA LEU A 93 12.76 -0.04 -3.90
C LEU A 93 11.49 0.38 -3.16
N SER A 94 11.52 1.54 -2.49
CA SER A 94 10.37 2.04 -1.75
C SER A 94 9.19 2.32 -2.66
N GLU A 95 9.40 2.85 -3.87
CA GLU A 95 8.34 3.08 -4.86
C GLU A 95 7.65 1.76 -5.26
N ALA A 96 8.45 0.74 -5.60
CA ALA A 96 7.94 -0.57 -5.98
C ALA A 96 7.20 -1.26 -4.83
N VAL A 97 7.73 -1.16 -3.60
CA VAL A 97 7.09 -1.72 -2.41
C VAL A 97 5.78 -0.99 -2.07
N THR A 98 5.73 0.34 -2.20
CA THR A 98 4.50 1.11 -2.05
C THR A 98 3.41 0.60 -2.99
N LEU A 99 3.73 0.32 -4.26
CA LEU A 99 2.77 -0.26 -5.20
C LEU A 99 2.31 -1.66 -4.76
N LEU A 100 3.21 -2.52 -4.28
CA LEU A 100 2.86 -3.85 -3.77
C LEU A 100 1.90 -3.77 -2.56
N ILE A 101 2.15 -2.84 -1.65
CA ILE A 101 1.27 -2.60 -0.49
C ILE A 101 -0.12 -2.19 -0.97
N LEU A 102 -0.21 -1.17 -1.83
CA LEU A 102 -1.49 -0.69 -2.34
C LEU A 102 -2.26 -1.78 -3.11
N GLN A 103 -1.57 -2.60 -3.90
CA GLN A 103 -2.18 -3.75 -4.58
C GLN A 103 -2.78 -4.75 -3.60
N ARG A 104 -2.10 -5.04 -2.48
CA ARG A 104 -2.60 -5.97 -1.45
C ARG A 104 -3.81 -5.39 -0.72
N GLU A 105 -3.76 -4.11 -0.35
CA GLU A 105 -4.90 -3.44 0.27
C GLU A 105 -6.12 -3.39 -0.65
N TRP A 106 -5.89 -3.08 -1.94
CA TRP A 106 -6.95 -3.15 -2.95
C TRP A 106 -7.56 -4.54 -3.07
N GLN A 107 -6.72 -5.57 -3.12
CA GLN A 107 -7.18 -6.95 -3.19
C GLN A 107 -8.10 -7.31 -2.01
N LYS A 108 -7.74 -6.91 -0.79
CA LYS A 108 -8.56 -7.13 0.42
C LYS A 108 -9.91 -6.45 0.29
N VAL A 109 -9.93 -5.16 -0.10
CA VAL A 109 -11.16 -4.38 -0.26
C VAL A 109 -12.05 -4.94 -1.36
N TRP A 110 -11.48 -5.31 -2.50
CA TRP A 110 -12.22 -5.88 -3.62
C TRP A 110 -12.90 -7.19 -3.22
N TYR A 111 -12.16 -8.13 -2.60
CA TYR A 111 -12.74 -9.40 -2.16
C TYR A 111 -13.82 -9.19 -1.12
N LYS A 112 -13.60 -8.30 -0.15
CA LYS A 112 -14.62 -7.95 0.84
C LYS A 112 -15.87 -7.38 0.18
N SER A 113 -15.73 -6.47 -0.78
CA SER A 113 -16.88 -5.88 -1.48
C SER A 113 -17.62 -6.87 -2.40
N LYS A 114 -16.97 -7.94 -2.86
CA LYS A 114 -17.56 -8.92 -3.78
C LYS A 114 -18.26 -10.08 -3.08
N TYR A 115 -17.81 -10.45 -1.89
CA TYR A 115 -18.25 -11.66 -1.18
C TYR A 115 -18.78 -11.41 0.23
N SER A 116 -18.90 -10.15 0.67
CA SER A 116 -19.62 -9.76 1.90
C SER A 116 -21.03 -9.29 1.61
#